data_AF-A0A2D8CSH5-F1
#
_entry.id   AF-A0A2D8CSH5-F1
#
_cell.length_a   1.000
_cell.length_b   1.000
_cell.length_c   1.000
_cell.angle_alpha   90.00
_cell.angle_beta   90.00
_cell.angle_gamma   90.00
#
_symmetry.space_group_name_H-M   'P 1'
#
loop_
_entity.id
_entity.type
_entity.pdbx_description
1 polymer ?
#
loop_
_entity_poly.entity_id
_entity_poly.type
_entity_poly.pdbx_seq_one_letter_code
_entity_poly.pdbx_strand_id
1 'polypeptide(L)'
;MSSIAEQIKVLDNLPGVYQFYDVDEKLLYVGKAKKLKNRVASYFNKKKFENGKTKAMVGKVAKIKTIHLDSEIDALLLENKLIKEYQPKYNIQLKDDKTYPWICIKNELFPRIFYTRKKIKDGSAYFGPYPSVKMVKTVIEMAKKCFEIRSCNHVLTKEKIEKGEFNTAVDFYIGNCKGCCQGKVTVSSYNERIQHVKAAL
;
A
#
# COMPACT_ATOMS: atom_id res chain seq x y z
N MET A 1 7.97 25.84 -28.47
CA MET A 1 7.59 24.83 -27.45
C MET A 1 6.55 25.46 -26.54
N SER A 2 5.45 24.77 -26.22
CA SER A 2 4.43 25.28 -25.29
C SER A 2 5.01 25.47 -23.90
N SER A 3 4.69 26.61 -23.27
CA SER A 3 5.12 26.93 -21.91
C SER A 3 4.62 25.87 -20.91
N ILE A 4 5.31 25.71 -19.78
CA ILE A 4 4.87 24.80 -18.71
C ILE A 4 3.45 25.15 -18.23
N ALA A 5 3.10 26.43 -18.18
CA ALA A 5 1.76 26.87 -17.79
C ALA A 5 0.68 26.37 -18.76
N GLU A 6 0.95 26.35 -20.06
CA GLU A 6 0.03 25.80 -21.07
C GLU A 6 -0.08 24.28 -20.96
N GLN A 7 1.05 23.58 -20.77
CA GLN A 7 1.05 22.13 -20.56
C GLN A 7 0.20 21.72 -19.34
N ILE A 8 0.19 22.52 -18.26
CA ILE A 8 -0.63 22.25 -17.07
C ILE A 8 -2.12 22.50 -17.32
N LYS A 9 -2.46 23.52 -18.12
CA LYS A 9 -3.87 23.88 -18.41
C LYS A 9 -4.62 22.76 -19.12
N VAL A 10 -3.94 22.02 -20.00
CA VAL A 10 -4.51 20.91 -20.77
C VAL A 10 -4.58 19.59 -20.00
N LEU A 11 -4.05 19.52 -18.77
CA LEU A 11 -4.16 18.31 -17.95
C LEU A 11 -5.57 18.09 -17.41
N ASP A 12 -5.93 16.81 -17.33
CA ASP A 12 -7.19 16.34 -16.76
C ASP A 12 -7.11 16.11 -15.25
N ASN A 13 -8.28 16.14 -14.61
CA ASN A 13 -8.44 15.84 -13.17
C ASN A 13 -8.70 14.34 -12.93
N LEU A 14 -7.89 13.49 -13.55
CA LEU A 14 -7.97 12.04 -13.46
C LEU A 14 -6.83 11.44 -12.61
N PRO A 15 -6.97 10.21 -12.12
CA PRO A 15 -5.87 9.49 -11.51
C PRO A 15 -4.82 9.11 -12.56
N GLY A 16 -3.57 9.02 -12.12
CA GLY A 16 -2.49 8.61 -13.01
C GLY A 16 -1.10 8.95 -12.49
N VAL A 17 -0.13 8.80 -13.38
CA VAL A 17 1.29 9.08 -13.14
C VAL A 17 1.72 10.29 -13.95
N TYR A 18 2.49 11.20 -13.35
CA TYR A 18 3.14 12.31 -14.02
C TYR A 18 4.66 12.16 -13.99
N GLN A 19 5.30 12.67 -15.04
CA GLN A 19 6.73 12.60 -15.28
C GLN A 19 7.25 13.99 -15.63
N PHE A 20 8.33 14.39 -14.99
CA PHE A 20 9.01 15.66 -15.27
C PHE A 20 10.34 15.40 -15.98
N TYR A 21 10.56 16.10 -17.08
CA TYR A 21 11.74 16.00 -17.91
C TYR A 21 12.47 17.35 -17.99
N ASP A 22 13.80 17.32 -18.08
CA ASP A 22 14.59 18.51 -18.39
C ASP A 22 14.65 18.80 -19.89
N VAL A 23 15.43 19.83 -20.25
CA VAL A 23 15.65 20.28 -21.63
C VAL A 23 16.34 19.23 -22.50
N ASP A 24 17.09 18.31 -21.89
CA ASP A 24 17.82 17.22 -22.55
C ASP A 24 16.99 15.92 -22.61
N GLU A 25 15.67 16.02 -22.39
CA GLU A 25 14.72 14.91 -22.29
C GLU A 25 15.07 13.86 -21.22
N LYS A 26 15.83 14.22 -20.18
CA LYS A 26 16.15 13.34 -19.07
C LYS A 26 15.04 13.34 -18.02
N LEU A 27 14.61 12.15 -17.61
CA LEU A 27 13.59 11.98 -16.57
C LEU A 27 14.13 12.42 -15.20
N LEU A 28 13.57 13.51 -14.68
CA LEU A 28 13.95 14.10 -13.40
C LEU A 28 13.18 13.48 -12.23
N TYR A 29 11.87 13.28 -12.43
CA TYR A 29 10.95 12.88 -11.38
C TYR A 29 9.72 12.15 -11.92
N VAL A 30 9.23 11.18 -11.17
CA VAL A 30 7.98 10.46 -11.38
C VAL A 30 7.14 10.55 -10.11
N GLY A 31 5.85 10.82 -10.23
CA GLY A 31 4.93 10.75 -9.10
C GLY A 31 3.52 10.36 -9.52
N LYS A 32 2.72 9.89 -8.57
CA LYS A 32 1.29 9.58 -8.78
C LYS A 32 0.36 10.67 -8.25
N ALA A 33 -0.84 10.75 -8.82
CA ALA A 33 -1.89 11.67 -8.39
C ALA A 33 -3.27 11.01 -8.45
N LYS A 34 -4.17 11.41 -7.55
CA LYS A 34 -5.62 11.16 -7.69
C LYS A 34 -6.26 12.09 -8.73
N LYS A 35 -5.71 13.29 -8.85
CA LYS A 35 -6.12 14.36 -9.77
C LYS A 35 -4.85 14.99 -10.34
N LEU A 36 -4.45 14.58 -11.54
CA LEU A 36 -3.19 14.96 -12.17
C LEU A 36 -3.01 16.47 -12.27
N LYS A 37 -3.98 17.19 -12.84
CA LYS A 37 -3.94 18.66 -12.97
C LYS A 37 -3.66 19.35 -11.64
N ASN A 38 -4.45 19.06 -10.61
CA ASN A 38 -4.30 19.66 -9.28
C ASN A 38 -2.93 19.35 -8.66
N ARG A 39 -2.46 18.11 -8.79
CA ARG A 39 -1.17 17.69 -8.23
C ARG A 39 0.00 18.35 -8.94
N VAL A 40 0.01 18.35 -10.26
CA VAL A 40 1.07 18.97 -11.06
C VAL A 40 1.10 20.47 -10.84
N ALA A 41 -0.05 21.15 -10.93
CA ALA A 41 -0.15 22.60 -10.71
C ALA A 41 0.38 23.03 -9.33
N SER A 42 0.25 22.17 -8.31
CA SER A 42 0.74 22.47 -6.97
C SER A 42 2.26 22.65 -6.86
N TYR A 43 3.04 22.03 -7.74
CA TYR A 43 4.50 22.19 -7.79
C TYR A 43 4.93 23.57 -8.30
N PHE A 44 4.11 24.18 -9.15
CA PHE A 44 4.42 25.46 -9.82
C PHE A 44 3.77 26.65 -9.11
N ASN A 45 3.03 26.43 -8.02
CA ASN A 45 2.45 27.50 -7.24
C ASN A 45 3.49 28.09 -6.27
N LYS A 46 3.88 29.35 -6.51
CA LYS A 46 4.98 30.06 -5.83
C LYS A 46 4.86 30.12 -4.30
N LYS A 47 3.65 30.00 -3.73
CA LYS A 47 3.41 30.07 -2.28
C LYS A 47 3.80 28.80 -1.51
N LYS A 48 4.13 27.68 -2.18
CA LYS A 48 4.34 26.37 -1.56
C LYS A 48 5.80 25.89 -1.47
N PHE A 49 6.77 26.73 -1.82
CA PHE A 49 8.19 26.33 -1.85
C PHE A 49 8.83 26.34 -0.45
N GLU A 50 8.34 25.51 0.48
CA GLU A 50 9.00 25.26 1.77
C GLU A 50 10.22 24.33 1.63
N ASN A 51 10.36 23.61 0.50
CA ASN A 51 11.44 22.65 0.27
C ASN A 51 12.34 23.04 -0.92
N GLY A 52 13.59 23.43 -0.63
CA GLY A 52 14.58 23.86 -1.63
C GLY A 52 14.90 22.83 -2.72
N LYS A 53 14.87 21.52 -2.39
CA LYS A 53 15.08 20.45 -3.39
C LYS A 53 13.97 20.41 -4.43
N THR A 54 12.72 20.63 -4.00
CA THR A 54 11.57 20.67 -4.90
C THR A 54 11.64 21.88 -5.82
N LYS A 55 12.03 23.04 -5.29
CA LYS A 55 12.25 24.26 -6.09
C LYS A 55 13.32 24.05 -7.17
N ALA A 56 14.45 23.43 -6.80
CA ALA A 56 15.53 23.15 -7.74
C ALA A 56 15.13 22.16 -8.84
N MET A 57 14.30 21.16 -8.52
CA MET A 57 13.74 20.24 -9.52
C MET A 57 12.80 20.99 -10.47
N VAL A 58 11.82 21.72 -9.93
CA VAL A 58 10.79 22.43 -10.70
C VAL A 58 11.41 23.44 -11.66
N GLY A 59 12.48 24.14 -11.25
CA GLY A 59 13.20 25.08 -12.10
C GLY A 59 13.91 24.43 -13.30
N LYS A 60 14.09 23.11 -13.31
CA LYS A 60 14.71 22.37 -14.43
C LYS A 60 13.69 21.69 -15.34
N VAL A 61 12.41 21.72 -15.00
CA VAL A 61 11.37 21.03 -15.79
C VAL A 61 11.12 21.79 -17.08
N ALA A 62 11.36 21.14 -18.22
CA ALA A 62 11.04 21.65 -19.56
C ALA A 62 9.79 20.99 -20.16
N LYS A 63 9.51 19.74 -19.77
CA LYS A 63 8.41 18.94 -20.34
C LYS A 63 7.72 18.07 -19.28
N ILE A 64 6.40 18.03 -19.35
CA ILE A 64 5.54 17.23 -18.48
C ILE A 64 4.86 16.17 -19.34
N LYS A 65 4.96 14.89 -18.92
CA LYS A 65 4.17 13.80 -19.49
C LYS A 65 3.25 13.21 -18.43
N THR A 66 2.08 12.75 -18.83
CA THR A 66 1.13 12.06 -17.95
C THR A 66 0.64 10.77 -18.57
N ILE A 67 0.35 9.79 -17.72
CA ILE A 67 -0.30 8.53 -18.09
C ILE A 67 -1.57 8.45 -17.24
N HIS A 68 -2.73 8.48 -17.90
CA HIS A 68 -4.03 8.36 -17.25
C HIS A 68 -4.32 6.91 -16.93
N LEU A 69 -4.90 6.67 -15.75
CA LEU A 69 -5.20 5.33 -15.26
C LEU A 69 -6.56 5.34 -14.56
N ASP A 70 -7.22 4.19 -14.59
CA ASP A 70 -8.60 4.07 -14.07
C ASP A 70 -8.66 4.00 -12.55
N SER A 71 -7.56 3.60 -11.89
CA SER A 71 -7.51 3.46 -10.44
C SER A 71 -6.24 4.04 -9.80
N GLU A 72 -6.36 4.40 -8.53
CA GLU A 72 -5.22 4.83 -7.71
C GLU A 72 -4.18 3.70 -7.49
N ILE A 73 -4.64 2.44 -7.59
CA ILE A 73 -3.79 1.26 -7.42
C ILE A 73 -2.92 1.09 -8.67
N ASP A 74 -3.48 1.23 -9.86
CA ASP A 74 -2.71 1.15 -11.09
C ASP A 74 -1.67 2.29 -11.17
N ALA A 75 -2.07 3.50 -10.77
CA ALA A 75 -1.15 4.64 -10.70
C ALA A 75 -0.01 4.40 -9.71
N LEU A 76 -0.31 3.73 -8.59
CA LEU A 76 0.69 3.30 -7.62
C LEU A 76 1.65 2.25 -8.20
N LEU A 77 1.13 1.23 -8.89
CA LEU A 77 1.95 0.15 -9.44
C LEU A 77 2.86 0.68 -10.56
N LEU A 78 2.31 1.49 -11.46
CA LEU A 78 3.06 2.07 -12.56
C LEU A 78 4.13 3.05 -12.08
N GLU A 79 3.82 3.92 -11.11
CA GLU A 79 4.82 4.81 -10.50
C GLU A 79 5.98 3.99 -9.92
N ASN A 80 5.70 2.96 -9.12
CA ASN A 80 6.72 2.10 -8.54
C ASN A 80 7.58 1.41 -9.60
N LYS A 81 6.97 0.94 -10.69
CA LYS A 81 7.69 0.34 -11.81
C LYS A 81 8.65 1.35 -12.44
N LEU A 82 8.15 2.54 -12.79
CA LEU A 82 8.94 3.59 -13.45
C LEU A 82 10.08 4.12 -12.55
N ILE A 83 9.85 4.29 -11.25
CA ILE A 83 10.90 4.71 -10.31
C ILE A 83 12.00 3.64 -10.22
N LYS A 84 11.64 2.36 -10.20
CA LYS A 84 12.62 1.26 -10.16
C LYS A 84 13.41 1.14 -11.45
N GLU A 85 12.74 1.30 -12.59
CA GLU A 85 13.34 1.17 -13.92
C GLU A 85 14.28 2.33 -14.23
N TYR A 86 13.84 3.57 -14.02
CA TYR A 86 14.59 4.76 -14.44
C TYR A 86 15.41 5.44 -13.33
N GLN A 87 15.16 5.08 -12.06
CA GLN A 87 15.80 5.67 -10.89
C GLN A 87 16.00 7.20 -10.97
N PRO A 88 14.93 7.99 -11.18
CA PRO A 88 15.07 9.43 -11.44
C PRO A 88 15.77 10.14 -10.29
N LYS A 89 16.66 11.09 -10.64
CA LYS A 89 17.54 11.80 -9.68
C LYS A 89 16.77 12.36 -8.49
N TYR A 90 15.64 13.03 -8.74
CA TYR A 90 14.90 13.68 -7.67
C TYR A 90 14.00 12.71 -6.89
N ASN A 91 13.60 11.56 -7.43
CA ASN A 91 12.93 10.52 -6.64
C ASN A 91 13.83 9.92 -5.56
N ILE A 92 15.13 9.77 -5.84
CA ILE A 92 16.10 9.28 -4.86
C ILE A 92 16.32 10.34 -3.77
N GLN A 93 16.50 11.60 -4.17
CA GLN A 93 16.78 12.72 -3.25
C GLN A 93 15.58 13.14 -2.39
N LEU A 94 14.36 12.79 -2.82
CA LEU A 94 13.08 13.12 -2.17
C LEU A 94 12.38 11.88 -1.58
N LYS A 95 13.08 10.76 -1.39
CA LYS A 95 12.49 9.56 -0.75
C LYS A 95 11.86 9.93 0.59
N ASP A 96 10.54 9.75 0.68
CA ASP A 96 9.84 9.63 1.96
C ASP A 96 9.99 8.16 2.39
N ASP A 97 10.38 7.88 3.64
CA ASP A 97 10.61 6.54 4.17
C ASP A 97 9.34 5.68 4.28
N LYS A 98 8.22 6.17 3.73
CA LYS A 98 6.92 5.50 3.77
C LYS A 98 6.82 4.47 2.64
N THR A 99 7.37 3.30 2.90
CA THR A 99 7.08 2.07 2.17
C THR A 99 5.58 1.75 2.19
N TYR A 100 5.07 1.25 1.07
CA TYR A 100 3.65 0.94 0.93
C TYR A 100 3.22 -0.23 1.83
N PRO A 101 2.02 -0.19 2.43
CA PRO A 101 1.51 -1.28 3.24
C PRO A 101 1.09 -2.48 2.38
N TRP A 102 1.29 -3.66 2.95
CA TRP A 102 0.93 -4.97 2.43
C TRP A 102 0.04 -5.66 3.45
N ILE A 103 -0.85 -6.53 3.00
CA ILE A 103 -1.53 -7.51 3.87
C ILE A 103 -0.61 -8.72 3.96
N CYS A 104 -0.30 -9.14 5.19
CA CYS A 104 0.47 -10.33 5.48
C CYS A 104 -0.46 -11.39 6.10
N ILE A 105 -0.46 -12.58 5.51
CA ILE A 105 -0.99 -13.80 6.13
C ILE A 105 0.21 -14.60 6.62
N LYS A 106 0.41 -14.61 7.94
CA LYS A 106 1.58 -15.21 8.58
C LYS A 106 1.57 -16.73 8.41
N ASN A 107 2.73 -17.30 8.09
CA ASN A 107 2.93 -18.74 8.11
C ASN A 107 3.11 -19.25 9.56
N GLU A 108 2.02 -19.63 10.20
CA GLU A 108 1.97 -20.18 11.56
C GLU A 108 0.76 -21.12 11.71
N LEU A 109 0.67 -21.89 12.80
CA LEU A 109 -0.35 -22.94 12.99
C LEU A 109 -1.79 -22.45 12.79
N PHE A 110 -2.09 -21.26 13.32
CA PHE A 110 -3.34 -20.54 13.07
C PHE A 110 -2.98 -19.18 12.45
N PRO A 111 -2.92 -19.06 11.12
CA PRO A 111 -2.46 -17.84 10.45
C PRO A 111 -3.17 -16.56 10.92
N ARG A 112 -2.38 -15.55 11.30
CA ARG A 112 -2.85 -14.16 11.52
C ARG A 112 -2.82 -13.36 10.23
N ILE A 113 -3.78 -12.44 10.13
CA ILE A 113 -3.87 -11.46 9.06
C ILE A 113 -3.65 -10.06 9.64
N PHE A 114 -2.60 -9.39 9.19
CA PHE A 114 -2.23 -8.04 9.62
C PHE A 114 -1.56 -7.27 8.50
N TYR A 115 -1.43 -5.95 8.64
CA TYR A 115 -0.70 -5.16 7.66
C TYR A 115 0.75 -4.95 8.06
N THR A 116 1.64 -4.86 7.08
CA THR A 116 3.06 -4.57 7.28
C THR A 116 3.61 -3.76 6.11
N ARG A 117 4.64 -2.96 6.35
CA ARG A 117 5.40 -2.28 5.29
C ARG A 117 6.67 -3.03 4.88
N LYS A 118 7.02 -4.07 5.64
CA LYS A 118 8.20 -4.90 5.44
C LYS A 118 7.76 -6.28 4.93
N LYS A 119 8.30 -6.68 3.79
CA LYS A 119 8.24 -8.07 3.32
C LYS A 119 9.41 -8.84 3.91
N ILE A 120 9.14 -10.01 4.46
CA ILE A 120 10.14 -10.92 5.01
C ILE A 120 10.00 -12.24 4.25
N LYS A 121 11.10 -12.90 3.92
CA LYS A 121 11.09 -14.22 3.27
C LYS A 121 10.97 -15.32 4.33
N ASP A 122 9.82 -15.41 4.99
CA ASP A 122 9.55 -16.35 6.09
C ASP A 122 8.46 -17.39 5.75
N GLY A 123 8.10 -17.49 4.47
CA GLY A 123 7.00 -18.33 3.98
C GLY A 123 5.60 -17.73 4.15
N SER A 124 5.47 -16.53 4.71
CA SER A 124 4.19 -15.82 4.79
C SER A 124 3.73 -15.34 3.41
N ALA A 125 2.41 -15.26 3.22
CA ALA A 125 1.82 -14.72 2.01
C ALA A 125 1.63 -13.20 2.14
N TYR A 126 2.03 -12.44 1.11
CA TYR A 126 1.96 -10.98 1.09
C TYR A 126 1.11 -10.49 -0.09
N PHE A 127 0.02 -9.79 0.19
CA PHE A 127 -0.90 -9.22 -0.79
C PHE A 127 -0.77 -7.70 -0.83
N GLY A 128 -0.83 -7.10 -2.03
CA GLY A 128 -0.65 -5.67 -2.26
C GLY A 128 0.38 -5.35 -3.34
N PRO A 129 1.01 -4.15 -3.33
CA PRO A 129 0.94 -3.10 -2.31
C PRO A 129 -0.37 -2.31 -2.36
N TYR A 130 -0.79 -1.79 -1.21
CA TYR A 130 -2.01 -0.99 -1.11
C TYR A 130 -1.71 0.51 -1.02
N PRO A 131 -2.59 1.38 -1.57
CA PRO A 131 -2.36 2.82 -1.65
C PRO A 131 -2.50 3.54 -0.30
N SER A 132 -3.21 2.96 0.68
CA SER A 132 -3.36 3.55 2.01
C SER A 132 -3.50 2.49 3.10
N VAL A 133 -3.03 2.81 4.30
CA VAL A 133 -3.23 1.97 5.49
C VAL A 133 -4.72 1.83 5.84
N LYS A 134 -5.52 2.87 5.58
CA LYS A 134 -6.97 2.85 5.83
C LYS A 134 -7.65 1.76 5.00
N MET A 135 -7.37 1.70 3.70
CA MET A 135 -7.89 0.66 2.81
C MET A 135 -7.49 -0.73 3.28
N VAL A 136 -6.22 -0.93 3.63
CA VAL A 136 -5.75 -2.22 4.15
C VAL A 136 -6.49 -2.64 5.40
N LYS A 137 -6.68 -1.73 6.36
CA LYS A 137 -7.42 -2.02 7.59
C LYS A 137 -8.86 -2.45 7.30
N THR A 138 -9.54 -1.77 6.37
CA THR A 138 -10.90 -2.12 5.94
C THR A 138 -10.96 -3.52 5.34
N VAL A 139 -10.04 -3.86 4.43
CA VAL A 139 -9.98 -5.20 3.80
C VAL A 139 -9.72 -6.28 4.85
N ILE A 140 -8.78 -6.06 5.78
CA ILE A 140 -8.49 -7.03 6.86
C ILE A 140 -9.72 -7.21 7.77
N GLU A 141 -10.41 -6.13 8.11
CA GLU A 141 -11.61 -6.19 8.95
C GLU A 141 -12.75 -6.97 8.28
N MET A 142 -12.98 -6.73 6.99
CA MET A 142 -13.95 -7.48 6.20
C MET A 142 -13.58 -8.96 6.14
N ALA A 143 -12.31 -9.29 5.84
CA ALA A 143 -11.86 -10.67 5.81
C ALA A 143 -12.03 -11.37 7.16
N LYS A 144 -11.75 -10.68 8.27
CA LYS A 144 -11.95 -11.21 9.63
C LYS A 144 -13.41 -11.51 9.93
N LYS A 145 -14.33 -10.62 9.53
CA LYS A 145 -15.77 -10.78 9.76
C LYS A 145 -16.38 -11.88 8.87
N CYS A 146 -16.06 -11.90 7.58
CA CYS A 146 -16.66 -12.84 6.63
C CYS A 146 -16.19 -14.29 6.83
N PHE A 147 -14.93 -14.48 7.21
CA PHE A 147 -14.32 -15.82 7.31
C PHE A 147 -14.03 -16.24 8.76
N GLU A 148 -14.51 -15.47 9.75
CA GLU A 148 -14.35 -15.73 11.18
C GLU A 148 -12.88 -15.98 11.58
N ILE A 149 -11.98 -15.16 11.04
CA ILE A 149 -10.53 -15.25 11.29
C ILE A 149 -10.21 -14.61 12.64
N ARG A 150 -9.28 -15.22 13.37
CA ARG A 150 -8.90 -14.74 14.71
C ARG A 150 -8.39 -13.30 14.68
N SER A 151 -8.81 -12.52 15.67
CA SER A 151 -8.36 -11.14 15.90
C SER A 151 -7.16 -11.05 16.87
N CYS A 152 -6.93 -12.11 17.65
CA CYS A 152 -5.95 -12.12 18.73
C CYS A 152 -4.49 -12.15 18.23
N ASN A 153 -3.60 -11.55 19.02
CA ASN A 153 -2.16 -11.48 18.74
C ASN A 153 -1.35 -12.64 19.34
N HIS A 154 -2.01 -13.63 19.98
CA HIS A 154 -1.34 -14.76 20.60
C HIS A 154 -0.62 -15.65 19.58
N VAL A 155 0.57 -16.11 19.95
CA VAL A 155 1.30 -17.16 19.22
C VAL A 155 0.74 -18.50 19.68
N LEU A 156 -0.11 -19.10 18.85
CA LEU A 156 -0.79 -20.35 19.15
C LEU A 156 0.08 -21.54 18.72
N THR A 157 0.65 -22.24 19.69
CA THR A 157 1.29 -23.56 19.50
C THR A 157 0.42 -24.63 20.12
N LYS A 158 0.53 -25.88 19.66
CA LYS A 158 -0.27 -27.01 20.17
C LYS A 158 -0.13 -27.15 21.69
N GLU A 159 1.10 -27.13 22.19
CA GLU A 159 1.42 -27.23 23.62
C GLU A 159 0.76 -26.15 24.48
N LYS A 160 0.73 -24.90 24.00
CA LYS A 160 0.14 -23.77 24.76
C LYS A 160 -1.38 -23.81 24.79
N ILE A 161 -1.99 -24.32 23.71
CA ILE A 161 -3.44 -24.54 23.65
C ILE A 161 -3.82 -25.66 24.62
N GLU A 162 -3.08 -26.77 24.62
CA GLU A 162 -3.32 -27.90 25.52
C GLU A 162 -3.14 -27.53 27.00
N LYS A 163 -2.18 -26.65 27.30
CA LYS A 163 -1.96 -26.11 28.66
C LYS A 163 -3.00 -25.07 29.10
N GLY A 164 -3.88 -24.60 28.21
CA GLY A 164 -4.89 -23.59 28.53
C GLY A 164 -4.30 -22.22 28.91
N GLU A 165 -3.12 -21.87 28.39
CA GLU A 165 -2.34 -20.70 28.83
C GLU A 165 -2.92 -19.35 28.35
N PHE A 166 -3.99 -19.36 27.54
CA PHE A 166 -4.51 -18.16 26.89
C PHE A 166 -5.80 -17.65 27.52
N ASN A 167 -5.81 -16.39 27.92
CA ASN A 167 -7.04 -15.69 28.30
C ASN A 167 -7.99 -15.57 27.10
N THR A 168 -9.24 -15.93 27.31
CA THR A 168 -10.29 -15.85 26.29
C THR A 168 -10.61 -14.39 25.98
N ALA A 169 -10.47 -13.99 24.71
CA ALA A 169 -10.77 -12.63 24.28
C ALA A 169 -12.29 -12.35 24.28
N VAL A 170 -12.67 -11.08 24.46
CA VAL A 170 -14.07 -10.62 24.36
C VAL A 170 -14.71 -11.06 23.04
N ASP A 171 -13.94 -11.02 21.94
CA ASP A 171 -14.36 -11.47 20.61
C ASP A 171 -14.89 -12.91 20.57
N PHE A 172 -14.43 -13.79 21.47
CA PHE A 172 -14.97 -15.14 21.59
C PHE A 172 -16.36 -15.13 22.21
N TYR A 173 -16.55 -14.37 23.30
CA TYR A 173 -17.83 -14.29 24.00
C TYR A 173 -18.93 -13.63 23.16
N ILE A 174 -18.57 -12.68 22.29
CA ILE A 174 -19.51 -12.04 21.36
C ILE A 174 -19.62 -12.77 20.00
N GLY A 175 -18.98 -13.93 19.84
CA GLY A 175 -19.13 -14.81 18.68
C GLY A 175 -18.29 -14.46 17.44
N ASN A 176 -17.49 -13.40 17.47
CA ASN A 176 -16.62 -12.97 16.36
C ASN A 176 -15.39 -13.86 16.15
N CYS A 177 -15.04 -14.68 17.15
CA CYS A 177 -13.95 -15.63 17.08
C CYS A 177 -14.43 -17.00 17.57
N LYS A 178 -14.13 -18.07 16.83
CA LYS A 178 -14.51 -19.44 17.22
C LYS A 178 -13.61 -20.08 18.28
N GLY A 179 -12.64 -19.34 18.82
CA GLY A 179 -11.85 -19.78 19.96
C GLY A 179 -10.74 -20.75 19.59
N CYS A 180 -9.94 -20.44 18.57
CA CYS A 180 -8.75 -21.24 18.23
C CYS A 180 -7.77 -21.39 19.41
N CYS A 181 -7.70 -20.40 20.30
CA CYS A 181 -6.89 -20.46 21.52
C CYS A 181 -7.41 -21.45 22.57
N GLN A 182 -8.67 -21.86 22.48
CA GLN A 182 -9.36 -22.78 23.39
C GLN A 182 -9.46 -24.20 22.81
N GLY A 183 -8.78 -24.47 21.69
CA GLY A 183 -8.83 -25.79 21.02
C GLY A 183 -10.17 -26.13 20.37
N LYS A 184 -11.13 -25.19 20.31
CA LYS A 184 -12.49 -25.43 19.77
C LYS A 184 -12.55 -25.52 18.24
N VAL A 185 -11.45 -25.21 17.55
CA VAL A 185 -11.35 -25.19 16.09
C VAL A 185 -10.16 -26.04 15.67
N THR A 186 -10.38 -26.95 14.73
CA THR A 186 -9.29 -27.75 14.15
C THR A 186 -8.43 -26.90 13.23
N VAL A 187 -7.14 -27.21 13.17
CA VAL A 187 -6.18 -26.53 12.27
C VAL A 187 -6.60 -26.67 10.81
N SER A 188 -7.13 -27.83 10.42
CA SER A 188 -7.62 -28.07 9.05
C SER A 188 -8.75 -27.13 8.67
N SER A 189 -9.80 -27.06 9.48
CA SER A 189 -10.96 -26.18 9.22
C SER A 189 -10.55 -24.71 9.20
N TYR A 190 -9.63 -24.30 10.08
CA TYR A 190 -9.13 -22.93 10.07
C TYR A 190 -8.33 -22.62 8.79
N ASN A 191 -7.51 -23.56 8.33
CA ASN A 191 -6.74 -23.39 7.10
C ASN A 191 -7.62 -23.29 5.86
N GLU A 192 -8.75 -23.99 5.78
CA GLU A 192 -9.74 -23.82 4.71
C GLU A 192 -10.28 -22.38 4.66
N ARG A 193 -10.64 -21.82 5.82
CA ARG A 193 -11.05 -20.40 5.92
C ARG A 193 -9.95 -19.46 5.41
N ILE A 194 -8.69 -19.74 5.76
CA ILE A 194 -7.54 -18.96 5.27
C ILE A 194 -7.37 -19.10 3.75
N GLN A 195 -7.62 -20.26 3.16
CA GLN A 195 -7.58 -20.41 1.70
C GLN A 195 -8.68 -19.58 1.02
N HIS A 196 -9.89 -19.52 1.59
CA HIS A 196 -10.94 -18.63 1.08
C HIS A 196 -10.53 -17.16 1.16
N VAL A 197 -9.88 -16.74 2.26
CA VAL A 197 -9.35 -15.37 2.36
C VAL A 197 -8.29 -15.11 1.29
N LYS A 198 -7.36 -16.05 1.06
CA LYS A 198 -6.33 -15.91 0.02
C LYS A 198 -6.92 -15.80 -1.38
N ALA A 199 -8.03 -16.49 -1.65
CA ALA A 199 -8.72 -16.43 -2.94
C ALA A 199 -9.49 -15.10 -3.14
N ALA A 200 -9.89 -14.45 -2.05
CA ALA A 200 -10.64 -13.19 -2.07
C ALA A 200 -9.75 -11.92 -2.06
N LEU A 201 -8.45 -12.06 -1.84
CA LEU A 201 -7.45 -10.98 -1.78
C LEU A 201 -6.65 -10.85 -3.07
#